data_AF-A0A535K470-F1
#
_entry.id   AF-A0A535K470-F1
#
_cell.length_a   1.000
_cell.length_b   1.000
_cell.length_c   1.000
_cell.angle_alpha   90.00
_cell.angle_beta   90.00
_cell.angle_gamma   90.00
#
_symmetry.space_group_name_H-M   'P 1'
#
loop_
_entity.id
_entity.type
_entity.pdbx_description
1 polymer ?
#
loop_
_entity_poly.entity_id
_entity_poly.type
_entity_poly.pdbx_seq_one_letter_code
_entity_poly.pdbx_strand_id
1 'polypeptide(L)'
;MRFSPAALASLLAFVLLLGLGIPQLAEGASLDSAEQDLVARINAFRTVRSLPTLAVSDTLTAAAKWMSADMGGRNYFAHTSLDGRSPTQRMADAGYPAFGTWTGEDLAAGFTTTADVLNGWINSPAHYSVLVNPQYHAIGVGRGYAAGSTYGWYWTADFGGVVDVVRAAPVSRAATQTTPAAFAPRTTQSATVALPPDSGYHARWSAQTADPVVDPGAFATLVVALRNTGSQGWYRGVAGRQANLGTSDPQDAEHPEFAANWLSVNRLTSTTTDYVAPGEVGWFEFTVHAPGASGDYQLALRPVVDGVGWLEDEGIFFTIHVSPALLSRGDVSFAP
;
A
#
# COMPACT_ATOMS: atom_id res chain seq x y z
N MET A 1 -12.31 -21.80 69.05
CA MET A 1 -12.11 -20.37 69.34
C MET A 1 -10.63 -20.11 69.57
N ARG A 2 -10.05 -19.15 68.84
CA ARG A 2 -8.86 -18.31 69.17
C ARG A 2 -7.48 -19.01 69.19
N PHE A 3 -6.69 -18.86 68.12
CA PHE A 3 -5.59 -17.88 67.87
C PHE A 3 -4.19 -18.49 68.13
N SER A 4 -3.32 -18.39 67.12
CA SER A 4 -1.88 -18.72 67.13
C SER A 4 -1.03 -17.60 67.77
N PRO A 5 0.26 -17.86 68.04
CA PRO A 5 1.27 -17.19 67.21
C PRO A 5 2.45 -18.09 66.81
N ALA A 6 2.84 -17.99 65.55
CA ALA A 6 4.08 -18.54 64.99
C ALA A 6 5.21 -17.49 65.07
N ALA A 7 6.45 -17.92 65.31
CA ALA A 7 7.64 -17.09 65.25
C ALA A 7 8.71 -17.71 64.33
N LEU A 8 8.94 -17.00 63.23
CA LEU A 8 10.14 -16.80 62.40
C LEU A 8 11.24 -17.88 62.27
N ALA A 9 11.60 -18.22 61.02
CA ALA A 9 12.85 -17.71 60.41
C ALA A 9 12.88 -17.90 58.86
N SER A 10 13.31 -16.81 58.21
CA SER A 10 13.51 -16.51 56.78
C SER A 10 14.24 -17.54 55.91
N LEU A 11 13.81 -17.66 54.64
CA LEU A 11 14.67 -17.31 53.48
C LEU A 11 13.80 -17.08 52.23
N LEU A 12 13.88 -15.86 51.66
CA LEU A 12 13.30 -15.48 50.38
C LEU A 12 14.04 -16.19 49.23
N ALA A 13 13.30 -16.82 48.33
CA ALA A 13 13.71 -16.98 46.93
C ALA A 13 12.46 -17.03 46.04
N PHE A 14 11.92 -15.86 45.75
CA PHE A 14 10.92 -15.67 44.70
C PHE A 14 11.68 -15.67 43.37
N VAL A 15 11.78 -16.83 42.71
CA VAL A 15 12.19 -16.85 41.30
C VAL A 15 10.98 -16.43 40.48
N LEU A 16 10.87 -15.12 40.30
CA LEU A 16 10.01 -14.51 39.31
C LEU A 16 10.56 -14.92 37.94
N LEU A 17 9.96 -15.93 37.30
CA LEU A 17 10.15 -16.17 35.88
C LEU A 17 9.47 -15.01 35.14
N LEU A 18 10.18 -13.89 35.03
CA LEU A 18 9.96 -12.89 33.99
C LEU A 18 10.33 -13.57 32.67
N GLY A 19 9.35 -14.24 32.07
CA GLY A 19 9.37 -14.53 30.64
C GLY A 19 9.33 -13.21 29.90
N LEU A 20 10.47 -12.56 29.76
CA LEU A 20 10.69 -11.58 28.71
C LEU A 20 10.49 -12.37 27.41
N GLY A 21 9.33 -12.20 26.79
CA GLY A 21 9.08 -12.66 25.42
C GLY A 21 10.04 -11.91 24.51
N ILE A 22 11.24 -12.46 24.34
CA ILE A 22 12.09 -12.12 23.22
C ILE A 22 11.26 -12.47 21.99
N PRO A 23 11.01 -11.53 21.05
CA PRO A 23 10.39 -11.90 19.79
C PRO A 23 11.33 -12.92 19.15
N GLN A 24 10.89 -14.17 19.13
CA GLN A 24 11.61 -15.25 18.49
C GLN A 24 11.56 -14.90 17.00
N LEU A 25 12.70 -14.45 16.46
CA LEU A 25 12.86 -14.28 15.02
C LEU A 25 12.41 -15.60 14.38
N ALA A 26 11.31 -15.55 13.64
CA ALA A 26 10.76 -16.71 12.96
C ALA A 26 11.88 -17.35 12.13
N GLU A 27 12.01 -18.67 12.20
CA GLU A 27 12.78 -19.44 11.21
C GLU A 27 12.51 -18.84 9.82
N GLY A 28 13.58 -18.48 9.09
CA GLY A 28 13.51 -17.69 7.86
C GLY A 28 12.30 -18.09 7.03
N ALA A 29 11.38 -17.14 6.84
CA ALA A 29 9.99 -17.45 6.52
C ALA A 29 9.90 -18.14 5.15
N SER A 30 9.90 -19.47 5.15
CA SER A 30 9.79 -20.25 3.91
C SER A 30 8.40 -20.05 3.33
N LEU A 31 8.32 -19.69 2.04
CA LEU A 31 7.06 -19.66 1.30
C LEU A 31 6.52 -21.09 1.15
N ASP A 32 5.22 -21.28 1.37
CA ASP A 32 4.53 -22.51 0.99
C ASP A 32 4.26 -22.57 -0.52
N SER A 33 3.69 -23.69 -1.00
CA SER A 33 3.46 -23.88 -2.43
C SER A 33 2.54 -22.84 -3.07
N ALA A 34 1.55 -22.32 -2.33
CA ALA A 34 0.64 -21.31 -2.85
C ALA A 34 1.27 -19.91 -2.82
N GLU A 35 2.03 -19.59 -1.77
CA GLU A 35 2.79 -18.35 -1.70
C GLU A 35 3.86 -18.29 -2.81
N GLN A 36 4.55 -19.41 -3.08
CA GLN A 36 5.50 -19.54 -4.21
C GLN A 36 4.81 -19.35 -5.56
N ASP A 37 3.63 -19.96 -5.77
CA ASP A 37 2.86 -19.81 -7.00
C ASP A 37 2.40 -18.35 -7.20
N LEU A 38 1.97 -17.66 -6.14
CA LEU A 38 1.58 -16.25 -6.23
C LEU A 38 2.77 -15.35 -6.64
N VAL A 39 3.95 -15.54 -6.03
CA VAL A 39 5.18 -14.83 -6.45
C VAL A 39 5.50 -15.10 -7.92
N ALA A 40 5.43 -16.36 -8.35
CA ALA A 40 5.70 -16.74 -9.72
C ALA A 40 4.74 -16.05 -10.71
N ARG A 41 3.45 -15.98 -10.39
CA ARG A 41 2.43 -15.29 -11.20
C ARG A 41 2.67 -13.79 -11.28
N ILE A 42 3.00 -13.14 -10.16
CA ILE A 42 3.35 -11.71 -10.13
C ILE A 42 4.58 -11.44 -10.99
N ASN A 43 5.63 -12.25 -10.87
CA ASN A 43 6.84 -12.10 -11.68
C ASN A 43 6.59 -12.37 -13.17
N ALA A 44 5.73 -13.33 -13.53
CA ALA A 44 5.31 -13.54 -14.91
C ALA A 44 4.52 -12.32 -15.45
N PHE A 45 3.59 -11.79 -14.66
CA PHE A 45 2.82 -10.59 -14.97
C PHE A 45 3.74 -9.36 -15.22
N ARG A 46 4.77 -9.19 -14.38
CA ARG A 46 5.79 -8.12 -14.52
C ARG A 46 6.67 -8.33 -15.74
N THR A 47 7.13 -9.56 -16.00
CA THR A 47 8.01 -9.89 -17.14
C THR A 47 7.36 -9.58 -18.48
N VAL A 48 6.08 -9.93 -18.67
CA VAL A 48 5.33 -9.62 -19.92
C VAL A 48 5.23 -8.11 -20.17
N ARG A 49 5.38 -7.29 -19.12
CA ARG A 49 5.34 -5.82 -19.18
C ARG A 49 6.73 -5.17 -19.14
N SER A 50 7.79 -5.95 -19.36
CA SER A 50 9.18 -5.47 -19.31
C SER A 50 9.59 -4.85 -17.96
N LEU A 51 8.94 -5.25 -16.87
CA LEU A 51 9.31 -4.82 -15.52
C LEU A 51 10.29 -5.81 -14.89
N PRO A 52 11.23 -5.34 -14.05
CA PRO A 52 12.12 -6.22 -13.29
C PRO A 52 11.31 -7.20 -12.42
N THR A 53 11.75 -8.45 -12.39
CA THR A 53 11.23 -9.45 -11.45
C THR A 53 11.62 -9.10 -10.02
N LEU A 54 10.76 -9.45 -9.08
CA LEU A 54 10.94 -9.25 -7.65
C LEU A 54 11.64 -10.47 -7.04
N ALA A 55 12.67 -10.21 -6.22
CA ALA A 55 13.32 -11.22 -5.41
C ALA A 55 12.53 -11.46 -4.11
N VAL A 56 12.39 -12.71 -3.69
CA VAL A 56 11.74 -13.01 -2.40
C VAL A 56 12.64 -12.52 -1.26
N SER A 57 12.04 -11.78 -0.33
CA SER A 57 12.65 -11.29 0.90
C SER A 57 12.06 -12.03 2.11
N ASP A 58 12.93 -12.60 2.95
CA ASP A 58 12.52 -13.32 4.16
C ASP A 58 11.85 -12.36 5.18
N THR A 59 12.31 -11.10 5.26
CA THR A 59 11.78 -10.10 6.20
C THR A 59 10.42 -9.56 5.75
N LEU A 60 10.23 -9.25 4.46
CA LEU A 60 8.92 -8.90 3.91
C LEU A 60 7.95 -10.07 4.03
N THR A 61 8.43 -11.31 3.82
CA THR A 61 7.59 -12.51 3.95
C THR A 61 7.11 -12.68 5.39
N ALA A 62 7.97 -12.43 6.38
CA ALA A 62 7.58 -12.46 7.78
C ALA A 62 6.50 -11.42 8.11
N ALA A 63 6.62 -10.18 7.60
CA ALA A 63 5.61 -9.14 7.76
C ALA A 63 4.27 -9.53 7.12
N ALA A 64 4.30 -10.01 5.89
CA ALA A 64 3.10 -10.41 5.15
C ALA A 64 2.36 -11.58 5.83
N LYS A 65 3.10 -12.60 6.29
CA LYS A 65 2.53 -13.74 7.03
C LYS A 65 1.88 -13.30 8.34
N TRP A 66 2.56 -12.42 9.07
CA TRP A 66 2.01 -11.85 10.29
C TRP A 66 0.68 -11.14 10.01
N MET A 67 0.63 -10.31 8.96
CA MET A 67 -0.55 -9.52 8.63
C MET A 67 -1.75 -10.38 8.22
N SER A 68 -1.53 -11.40 7.38
CA SER A 68 -2.58 -12.35 7.00
C SER A 68 -3.12 -13.14 8.20
N ALA A 69 -2.25 -13.50 9.15
CA ALA A 69 -2.66 -14.15 10.39
C ALA A 69 -3.42 -13.20 11.34
N ASP A 70 -3.01 -11.94 11.45
CA ASP A 70 -3.68 -10.93 12.29
C ASP A 70 -5.10 -10.63 11.76
N MET A 71 -5.24 -10.37 10.45
CA MET A 71 -6.53 -10.15 9.79
C MET A 71 -7.48 -11.33 9.99
N GLY A 72 -7.00 -12.57 9.79
CA GLY A 72 -7.81 -13.76 9.97
C GLY A 72 -8.18 -14.01 11.43
N GLY A 73 -7.20 -13.94 12.34
CA GLY A 73 -7.39 -14.23 13.76
C GLY A 73 -8.27 -13.21 14.48
N ARG A 74 -8.30 -11.96 13.98
CA ARG A 74 -9.07 -10.85 14.58
C ARG A 74 -10.26 -10.43 13.73
N ASN A 75 -10.52 -11.15 12.64
CA ASN A 75 -11.67 -11.00 11.75
C ASN A 75 -11.88 -9.58 11.20
N TYR A 76 -10.85 -9.02 10.57
CA TYR A 76 -10.90 -7.70 9.94
C TYR A 76 -10.12 -7.69 8.62
N PHE A 77 -10.33 -6.65 7.80
CA PHE A 77 -9.62 -6.47 6.53
C PHE A 77 -9.26 -4.98 6.36
N ALA A 78 -8.00 -4.64 6.59
CA ALA A 78 -7.47 -3.27 6.48
C ALA A 78 -5.95 -3.28 6.38
N HIS A 79 -5.35 -2.29 5.72
CA HIS A 79 -3.89 -2.12 5.65
C HIS A 79 -3.24 -1.79 7.00
N THR A 80 -3.94 -1.07 7.88
CA THR A 80 -3.47 -0.78 9.25
C THR A 80 -3.99 -1.86 10.18
N SER A 81 -3.09 -2.49 10.94
CA SER A 81 -3.48 -3.47 11.94
C SER A 81 -4.22 -2.80 13.10
N LEU A 82 -5.03 -3.58 13.82
CA LEU A 82 -5.87 -3.04 14.91
C LEU A 82 -5.06 -2.50 16.10
N ASP A 83 -3.77 -2.79 16.18
CA ASP A 83 -2.82 -2.19 17.12
C ASP A 83 -2.16 -0.89 16.60
N GLY A 84 -2.56 -0.42 15.41
CA GLY A 84 -2.17 0.86 14.83
C GLY A 84 -0.95 0.83 13.93
N ARG A 85 -0.33 -0.33 13.67
CA ARG A 85 0.86 -0.41 12.81
C ARG A 85 0.49 -0.33 11.33
N SER A 86 1.13 0.58 10.60
CA SER A 86 1.04 0.68 9.14
C SER A 86 1.85 -0.44 8.45
N PRO A 87 1.65 -0.70 7.14
CA PRO A 87 2.42 -1.70 6.40
C PRO A 87 3.93 -1.49 6.51
N THR A 88 4.39 -0.26 6.28
CA THR A 88 5.80 0.12 6.40
C THR A 88 6.35 -0.14 7.80
N GLN A 89 5.57 0.13 8.86
CA GLN A 89 5.99 -0.17 10.23
C GLN A 89 6.12 -1.68 10.46
N ARG A 90 5.19 -2.50 9.96
CA ARG A 90 5.27 -3.97 10.07
C ARG A 90 6.47 -4.54 9.33
N MET A 91 6.75 -4.04 8.13
CA MET A 91 7.95 -4.41 7.37
C MET A 91 9.23 -4.05 8.15
N ALA A 92 9.28 -2.86 8.76
CA ALA A 92 10.39 -2.44 9.61
C ALA A 92 10.56 -3.31 10.86
N ASP A 93 9.45 -3.64 11.55
CA ASP A 93 9.45 -4.52 12.72
C ASP A 93 9.97 -5.93 12.37
N ALA A 94 9.72 -6.38 11.13
CA ALA A 94 10.23 -7.64 10.60
C ALA A 94 11.70 -7.58 10.14
N GLY A 95 12.34 -6.41 10.23
CA GLY A 95 13.76 -6.22 9.90
C GLY A 95 14.03 -5.71 8.49
N TYR A 96 13.01 -5.44 7.68
CA TYR A 96 13.18 -4.82 6.36
C TYR A 96 13.59 -3.34 6.52
N PRO A 97 14.47 -2.77 5.68
CA PRO A 97 14.86 -1.35 5.75
C PRO A 97 13.76 -0.39 5.23
N ALA A 98 12.52 -0.60 5.67
CA ALA A 98 11.29 -0.04 5.10
C ALA A 98 11.26 1.49 5.05
N PHE A 99 11.86 2.19 6.02
CA PHE A 99 11.89 3.66 6.05
C PHE A 99 12.96 4.28 5.12
N GLY A 100 13.86 3.47 4.57
CA GLY A 100 14.95 3.91 3.70
C GLY A 100 14.74 3.59 2.22
N THR A 101 13.57 3.05 1.84
CA THR A 101 13.29 2.56 0.49
C THR A 101 11.81 2.69 0.16
N TRP A 102 11.45 2.44 -1.10
CA TRP A 102 10.06 2.28 -1.53
C TRP A 102 9.43 1.06 -0.87
N THR A 103 8.21 1.20 -0.37
CA THR A 103 7.38 0.11 0.16
C THR A 103 5.97 0.17 -0.39
N GLY A 104 5.32 -0.99 -0.50
CA GLY A 104 3.92 -1.12 -0.90
C GLY A 104 3.31 -2.40 -0.34
N GLU A 105 1.98 -2.46 -0.27
CA GLU A 105 1.26 -3.65 0.20
C GLU A 105 0.01 -3.85 -0.64
N ASP A 106 -0.22 -5.09 -1.09
CA ASP A 106 -1.48 -5.53 -1.64
C ASP A 106 -2.13 -6.56 -0.70
N LEU A 107 -3.43 -6.39 -0.41
CA LEU A 107 -4.21 -7.29 0.43
C LEU A 107 -5.34 -7.95 -0.37
N ALA A 108 -5.66 -9.20 -0.07
CA ALA A 108 -6.84 -9.86 -0.61
C ALA A 108 -7.48 -10.78 0.44
N ALA A 109 -8.80 -10.97 0.37
CA ALA A 109 -9.52 -11.88 1.25
C ALA A 109 -10.66 -12.57 0.52
N GLY A 110 -11.01 -13.79 0.93
CA GLY A 110 -12.11 -14.57 0.33
C GLY A 110 -11.74 -15.36 -0.92
N PHE A 111 -10.56 -15.12 -1.50
CA PHE A 111 -10.05 -15.87 -2.63
C PHE A 111 -9.36 -17.16 -2.19
N THR A 112 -9.69 -18.27 -2.86
CA THR A 112 -9.13 -19.59 -2.56
C THR A 112 -7.97 -19.98 -3.47
N THR A 113 -7.81 -19.30 -4.61
CA THR A 113 -6.74 -19.54 -5.58
C THR A 113 -5.87 -18.30 -5.75
N THR A 114 -4.58 -18.53 -5.96
CA THR A 114 -3.56 -17.51 -6.27
C THR A 114 -3.82 -16.79 -7.60
N ALA A 115 -4.46 -17.47 -8.55
CA ALA A 115 -4.90 -16.87 -9.82
C ALA A 115 -5.99 -15.82 -9.58
N ASP A 116 -6.97 -16.13 -8.74
CA ASP A 116 -8.04 -15.18 -8.42
C ASP A 116 -7.55 -14.02 -7.55
N VAL A 117 -6.60 -14.26 -6.65
CA VAL A 117 -5.92 -13.19 -5.89
C VAL A 117 -5.24 -12.21 -6.85
N LEU A 118 -4.38 -12.72 -7.75
CA LEU A 118 -3.68 -11.85 -8.70
C LEU A 118 -4.67 -11.15 -9.65
N ASN A 119 -5.70 -11.84 -10.14
CA ASN A 119 -6.72 -11.22 -10.98
C ASN A 119 -7.50 -10.13 -10.23
N GLY A 120 -7.80 -10.34 -8.95
CA GLY A 120 -8.41 -9.34 -8.07
C GLY A 120 -7.54 -8.09 -7.95
N TRP A 121 -6.23 -8.27 -7.78
CA TRP A 121 -5.28 -7.16 -7.77
C TRP A 121 -5.11 -6.50 -9.14
N ILE A 122 -5.06 -7.26 -10.23
CA ILE A 122 -4.97 -6.71 -11.58
C ILE A 122 -6.19 -5.86 -11.93
N ASN A 123 -7.38 -6.32 -11.54
CA ASN A 123 -8.65 -5.63 -11.82
C ASN A 123 -8.93 -4.49 -10.82
N SER A 124 -8.05 -4.28 -9.85
CA SER A 124 -8.14 -3.17 -8.90
C SER A 124 -7.02 -2.16 -9.19
N PRO A 125 -7.33 -0.95 -9.66
CA PRO A 125 -6.31 0.04 -10.04
C PRO A 125 -5.29 0.35 -8.94
N ALA A 126 -5.73 0.39 -7.67
CA ALA A 126 -4.83 0.59 -6.52
C ALA A 126 -3.78 -0.53 -6.42
N HIS A 127 -4.22 -1.77 -6.41
CA HIS A 127 -3.32 -2.93 -6.35
C HIS A 127 -2.49 -3.10 -7.64
N TYR A 128 -3.09 -2.87 -8.81
CA TYR A 128 -2.38 -2.88 -10.09
C TYR A 128 -1.20 -1.90 -10.09
N SER A 129 -1.36 -0.70 -9.52
CA SER A 129 -0.29 0.30 -9.43
C SER A 129 0.92 -0.19 -8.61
N VAL A 130 0.68 -0.98 -7.56
CA VAL A 130 1.72 -1.63 -6.77
C VAL A 130 2.41 -2.71 -7.62
N LEU A 131 1.63 -3.57 -8.28
CA LEU A 131 2.13 -4.66 -9.14
C LEU A 131 3.00 -4.16 -10.30
N VAL A 132 2.77 -2.96 -10.83
CA VAL A 132 3.53 -2.40 -11.97
C VAL A 132 4.61 -1.39 -11.58
N ASN A 133 4.78 -1.08 -10.30
CA ASN A 133 5.77 -0.09 -9.88
C ASN A 133 7.21 -0.60 -10.16
N PRO A 134 8.02 0.12 -10.96
CA PRO A 134 9.37 -0.28 -11.30
C PRO A 134 10.38 -0.10 -10.16
N GLN A 135 10.02 0.67 -9.12
CA GLN A 135 10.87 0.93 -7.96
C GLN A 135 10.97 -0.27 -7.01
N TYR A 136 10.10 -1.29 -7.17
CA TYR A 136 10.15 -2.50 -6.35
C TYR A 136 11.10 -3.53 -6.96
N HIS A 137 11.90 -4.12 -6.08
CA HIS A 137 12.89 -5.15 -6.39
C HIS A 137 12.78 -6.37 -5.47
N ALA A 138 12.07 -6.24 -4.35
CA ALA A 138 11.80 -7.30 -3.40
C ALA A 138 10.30 -7.50 -3.15
N ILE A 139 9.92 -8.73 -2.80
CA ILE A 139 8.56 -9.11 -2.42
C ILE A 139 8.57 -10.09 -1.25
N GLY A 140 7.60 -9.97 -0.37
CA GLY A 140 7.23 -11.00 0.60
C GLY A 140 5.75 -11.33 0.48
N VAL A 141 5.38 -12.59 0.68
CA VAL A 141 3.98 -13.02 0.53
C VAL A 141 3.58 -13.89 1.71
N GLY A 142 2.40 -13.62 2.25
CA GLY A 142 1.80 -14.38 3.33
C GLY A 142 0.36 -14.72 3.05
N ARG A 143 -0.08 -15.87 3.56
CA ARG A 143 -1.51 -16.22 3.61
C ARG A 143 -1.91 -16.83 4.94
N GLY A 144 -3.15 -16.61 5.34
CA GLY A 144 -3.73 -17.14 6.57
C GLY A 144 -5.14 -17.65 6.34
N TYR A 145 -5.45 -18.82 6.91
CA TYR A 145 -6.82 -19.33 6.99
C TYR A 145 -7.33 -19.28 8.42
N ALA A 146 -8.47 -18.63 8.61
CA ALA A 146 -9.16 -18.56 9.88
C ALA A 146 -10.59 -19.08 9.72
N ALA A 147 -10.83 -20.31 10.20
CA ALA A 147 -12.16 -20.91 10.20
C ALA A 147 -13.12 -20.05 11.03
N GLY A 148 -14.29 -19.72 10.46
CA GLY A 148 -15.29 -18.88 11.12
C GLY A 148 -15.05 -17.37 11.02
N SER A 149 -13.97 -16.92 10.39
CA SER A 149 -13.81 -15.52 9.99
C SER A 149 -14.68 -15.20 8.77
N THR A 150 -14.97 -13.92 8.55
CA THR A 150 -15.81 -13.38 7.46
C THR A 150 -15.38 -13.86 6.09
N TYR A 151 -14.07 -13.94 5.84
CA TYR A 151 -13.52 -14.24 4.52
C TYR A 151 -12.83 -15.60 4.42
N GLY A 152 -12.56 -16.29 5.54
CA GLY A 152 -11.85 -17.56 5.57
C GLY A 152 -10.36 -17.42 5.25
N TRP A 153 -10.03 -17.11 3.99
CA TRP A 153 -8.66 -16.87 3.51
C TRP A 153 -8.33 -15.38 3.46
N TYR A 154 -7.11 -15.05 3.86
CA TYR A 154 -6.49 -13.73 3.80
C TYR A 154 -5.10 -13.85 3.18
N TRP A 155 -4.74 -12.87 2.36
CA TRP A 155 -3.51 -12.81 1.60
C TRP A 155 -2.90 -11.41 1.73
N THR A 156 -1.58 -11.37 1.86
CA THR A 156 -0.79 -10.14 1.90
C THR A 156 0.41 -10.31 0.97
N ALA A 157 0.67 -9.33 0.12
CA ALA A 157 1.91 -9.18 -0.63
C ALA A 157 2.56 -7.84 -0.26
N ASP A 158 3.72 -7.91 0.35
CA ASP A 158 4.53 -6.76 0.75
C ASP A 158 5.64 -6.54 -0.27
N PHE A 159 5.83 -5.30 -0.72
CA PHE A 159 6.78 -4.92 -1.76
C PHE A 159 7.83 -3.98 -1.21
N GLY A 160 9.06 -4.10 -1.72
CA GLY A 160 10.19 -3.32 -1.25
C GLY A 160 11.16 -2.93 -2.36
N GLY A 161 11.77 -1.75 -2.27
CA GLY A 161 12.72 -1.24 -3.26
C GLY A 161 14.16 -1.73 -3.13
N VAL A 162 14.49 -2.46 -2.06
CA VAL A 162 15.82 -3.06 -1.85
C VAL A 162 15.68 -4.58 -1.73
N VAL A 163 16.54 -5.31 -2.43
CA VAL A 163 16.72 -6.75 -2.17
C VAL A 163 17.59 -6.88 -0.92
N ASP A 164 16.96 -7.10 0.23
CA ASP A 164 17.68 -7.38 1.46
C ASP A 164 18.17 -8.84 1.42
N VAL A 165 19.49 -9.01 1.39
CA VAL A 165 20.15 -10.32 1.34
C VAL A 165 19.99 -11.06 2.67
N VAL A 166 18.78 -11.53 2.93
CA VAL A 166 18.54 -12.66 3.83
C VAL A 166 17.82 -13.71 3.01
N ARG A 167 18.61 -14.65 2.49
CA ARG A 167 18.14 -15.98 2.16
C ARG A 167 18.87 -16.90 3.13
N ALA A 168 18.11 -17.64 3.93
CA ALA A 168 18.63 -18.66 4.85
C ALA A 168 19.84 -19.41 4.27
N ALA A 169 20.94 -19.44 5.01
CA ALA A 169 22.06 -20.32 4.70
C ALA A 169 21.81 -21.71 5.29
N PRO A 170 21.80 -22.78 4.47
CA PRO A 170 22.22 -24.09 4.96
C PRO A 170 23.41 -24.58 4.13
N VAL A 171 24.59 -24.68 4.76
CA VAL A 171 25.28 -25.95 5.08
C VAL A 171 26.69 -25.69 5.61
N SER A 172 27.05 -26.52 6.59
CA SER A 172 28.37 -26.71 7.18
C SER A 172 29.55 -26.56 6.21
N ARG A 173 30.52 -25.73 6.61
CA ARG A 173 31.93 -26.05 6.37
C ARG A 173 32.77 -25.63 7.57
N ALA A 174 33.31 -26.62 8.27
CA ALA A 174 34.36 -26.40 9.26
C ALA A 174 35.57 -25.73 8.60
N ALA A 175 35.99 -24.58 9.13
CA ALA A 175 37.38 -24.10 9.16
C ALA A 175 37.52 -22.87 10.06
N THR A 176 38.07 -23.11 11.25
CA THR A 176 39.01 -22.29 12.02
C THR A 176 38.76 -20.79 12.25
N GLN A 177 38.72 -20.47 13.55
CA GLN A 177 38.85 -19.16 14.19
C GLN A 177 39.91 -18.25 13.56
N THR A 178 39.55 -16.96 13.42
CA THR A 178 40.50 -15.84 13.56
C THR A 178 39.82 -14.68 14.28
N THR A 179 40.49 -14.20 15.32
CA THR A 179 40.21 -13.10 16.26
C THR A 179 40.04 -11.73 15.54
N PRO A 180 39.32 -10.74 16.13
CA PRO A 180 38.88 -9.55 15.40
C PRO A 180 39.93 -8.43 15.35
N ALA A 181 39.95 -7.68 14.24
CA ALA A 181 40.63 -6.39 14.14
C ALA A 181 39.66 -5.25 14.51
N ALA A 182 40.07 -4.42 15.46
CA ALA A 182 39.35 -3.23 15.90
C ALA A 182 39.26 -2.18 14.78
N PHE A 183 38.06 -1.66 14.52
CA PHE A 183 37.85 -0.44 13.74
C PHE A 183 37.53 0.73 14.68
N ALA A 184 38.22 1.85 14.44
CA ALA A 184 38.10 3.11 15.16
C ALA A 184 36.69 3.73 15.04
N PRO A 185 36.28 4.59 16.00
CA PRO A 185 34.95 5.19 15.98
C PRO A 185 34.87 6.20 14.83
N ARG A 186 33.90 6.00 13.93
CA ARG A 186 33.50 7.02 12.95
C ARG A 186 32.43 7.88 13.62
N THR A 187 32.69 9.18 13.75
CA THR A 187 31.75 10.18 14.23
C THR A 187 30.47 10.15 13.39
N THR A 188 29.32 10.02 14.05
CA THR A 188 28.00 10.13 13.43
C THR A 188 27.74 11.57 13.01
N GLN A 189 27.66 11.81 11.69
CA GLN A 189 27.09 13.03 11.16
C GLN A 189 25.58 12.82 11.02
N SER A 190 24.79 13.54 11.83
CA SER A 190 23.34 13.53 11.74
C SER A 190 22.91 14.06 10.37
N ALA A 191 22.13 13.26 9.63
CA ALA A 191 21.42 13.75 8.45
C ALA A 191 20.32 14.72 8.92
N THR A 192 20.40 15.98 8.47
CA THR A 192 19.37 16.98 8.73
C THR A 192 18.19 16.70 7.80
N VAL A 193 17.08 16.18 8.33
CA VAL A 193 15.78 16.18 7.64
C VAL A 193 15.37 17.64 7.48
N ALA A 194 15.32 18.14 6.25
CA ALA A 194 14.77 19.47 5.99
C ALA A 194 13.29 19.48 6.40
N LEU A 195 12.94 20.32 7.36
CA LEU A 195 11.54 20.63 7.69
C LEU A 195 10.88 21.28 6.46
N PRO A 196 9.63 20.92 6.13
CA PRO A 196 8.86 21.67 5.13
C PRO A 196 8.78 23.15 5.55
N PRO A 197 8.95 24.11 4.62
CA PRO A 197 9.17 25.51 4.97
C PRO A 197 7.99 26.19 5.67
N ASP A 198 6.77 25.64 5.54
CA ASP A 198 5.55 26.25 6.03
C ASP A 198 4.79 25.27 6.95
N SER A 199 4.32 25.75 8.10
CA SER A 199 3.46 24.96 8.99
C SER A 199 2.07 24.81 8.38
N GLY A 200 1.67 23.62 7.95
CA GLY A 200 0.37 23.44 7.31
C GLY A 200 0.15 22.12 6.57
N TYR A 201 -0.85 22.12 5.69
CA TYR A 201 -1.14 21.05 4.75
C TYR A 201 -0.41 21.31 3.44
N HIS A 202 0.32 20.33 2.94
CA HIS A 202 1.03 20.41 1.66
C HIS A 202 0.99 19.06 0.96
N ALA A 203 0.93 19.07 -0.36
CA ALA A 203 0.92 17.86 -1.18
C ALA A 203 1.98 17.95 -2.27
N ARG A 204 2.59 16.82 -2.60
CA ARG A 204 3.41 16.66 -3.82
C ARG A 204 2.87 15.50 -4.63
N TRP A 205 2.82 15.65 -5.95
CA TRP A 205 2.44 14.57 -6.84
C TRP A 205 3.40 13.39 -6.69
N SER A 206 2.85 12.17 -6.65
CA SER A 206 3.62 10.93 -6.58
C SER A 206 3.35 10.03 -7.77
N ALA A 207 2.08 9.85 -8.13
CA ALA A 207 1.67 9.04 -9.28
C ALA A 207 0.22 9.36 -9.67
N GLN A 208 -0.19 8.92 -10.87
CA GLN A 208 -1.59 8.85 -11.27
C GLN A 208 -1.81 7.71 -12.28
N THR A 209 -3.06 7.31 -12.49
CA THR A 209 -3.42 6.38 -13.57
C THR A 209 -3.10 6.98 -14.93
N ALA A 210 -2.99 6.13 -15.96
CA ALA A 210 -2.89 6.60 -17.34
C ALA A 210 -4.20 7.26 -17.80
N ASP A 211 -4.11 8.06 -18.87
CA ASP A 211 -5.25 8.65 -19.56
C ASP A 211 -6.21 7.56 -20.08
N PRO A 212 -7.52 7.62 -19.74
CA PRO A 212 -8.45 6.57 -20.11
C PRO A 212 -8.85 6.67 -21.59
N VAL A 213 -8.97 5.50 -22.24
CA VAL A 213 -9.60 5.36 -23.55
C VAL A 213 -10.91 4.60 -23.37
N VAL A 214 -12.02 5.23 -23.72
CA VAL A 214 -13.38 4.75 -23.39
C VAL A 214 -14.34 4.92 -24.56
N ASP A 215 -15.36 4.08 -24.60
CA ASP A 215 -16.49 4.28 -25.51
C ASP A 215 -17.41 5.41 -25.01
N PRO A 216 -18.17 6.07 -25.90
CA PRO A 216 -19.13 7.09 -25.49
C PRO A 216 -20.11 6.58 -24.42
N GLY A 217 -20.26 7.33 -23.32
CA GLY A 217 -21.13 6.96 -22.19
C GLY A 217 -20.58 5.88 -21.25
N ALA A 218 -19.37 5.36 -21.48
CA ALA A 218 -18.74 4.41 -20.56
C ALA A 218 -18.17 5.11 -19.30
N PHE A 219 -17.83 4.33 -18.28
CA PHE A 219 -17.21 4.83 -17.06
C PHE A 219 -15.74 4.44 -16.98
N ALA A 220 -14.90 5.30 -16.42
CA ALA A 220 -13.49 5.01 -16.11
C ALA A 220 -13.14 5.42 -14.69
N THR A 221 -12.48 4.52 -13.95
CA THR A 221 -11.94 4.82 -12.61
C THR A 221 -10.50 5.31 -12.73
N LEU A 222 -10.23 6.46 -12.13
CA LEU A 222 -8.94 7.14 -12.13
C LEU A 222 -8.43 7.27 -10.69
N VAL A 223 -7.11 7.23 -10.55
CA VAL A 223 -6.44 7.38 -9.25
C VAL A 223 -5.34 8.41 -9.35
N VAL A 224 -5.23 9.24 -8.32
CA VAL A 224 -4.09 10.13 -8.09
C VAL A 224 -3.49 9.81 -6.73
N ALA A 225 -2.16 9.72 -6.66
CA ALA A 225 -1.40 9.51 -5.45
C ALA A 225 -0.62 10.79 -5.11
N LEU A 226 -0.84 11.31 -3.91
CA LEU A 226 -0.20 12.52 -3.42
C LEU A 226 0.55 12.24 -2.12
N ARG A 227 1.83 12.60 -2.08
CA ARG A 227 2.61 12.57 -0.85
C ARG A 227 2.25 13.78 0.01
N ASN A 228 1.87 13.55 1.25
CA ASN A 228 1.73 14.60 2.24
C ASN A 228 3.13 15.14 2.57
N THR A 229 3.41 16.36 2.15
CA THR A 229 4.68 17.04 2.45
C THR A 229 4.53 18.10 3.53
N GLY A 230 3.33 18.24 4.08
CA GLY A 230 3.04 19.22 5.13
C GLY A 230 3.39 18.70 6.51
N SER A 231 3.20 19.55 7.51
CA SER A 231 3.36 19.18 8.92
C SER A 231 2.06 18.64 9.54
N GLN A 232 0.92 18.78 8.86
CA GLN A 232 -0.39 18.29 9.30
C GLN A 232 -0.79 17.03 8.53
N GLY A 233 -1.29 16.01 9.25
CA GLY A 233 -1.84 14.81 8.62
C GLY A 233 -3.25 15.03 8.07
N TRP A 234 -3.61 14.30 7.01
CA TRP A 234 -4.93 14.38 6.39
C TRP A 234 -5.87 13.37 7.05
N TYR A 235 -7.07 13.80 7.45
CA TYR A 235 -8.08 12.95 8.10
C TYR A 235 -9.33 12.88 7.25
N ARG A 236 -9.67 11.69 6.76
CA ARG A 236 -10.94 11.44 6.07
C ARG A 236 -12.10 11.69 7.05
N GLY A 237 -13.15 12.32 6.54
CA GLY A 237 -14.38 12.63 7.28
C GLY A 237 -14.27 13.79 8.26
N VAL A 238 -13.09 14.42 8.42
CA VAL A 238 -12.89 15.50 9.39
C VAL A 238 -12.79 16.84 8.67
N ALA A 239 -13.79 17.70 8.89
CA ALA A 239 -13.86 19.04 8.31
C ALA A 239 -12.59 19.87 8.63
N GLY A 240 -12.05 20.57 7.63
CA GLY A 240 -10.81 21.35 7.74
C GLY A 240 -9.53 20.52 7.90
N ARG A 241 -9.62 19.18 7.79
CA ARG A 241 -8.47 18.25 7.88
C ARG A 241 -8.46 17.18 6.80
N GLN A 242 -9.56 17.02 6.06
CA GLN A 242 -9.64 16.12 4.91
C GLN A 242 -9.03 16.77 3.67
N ALA A 243 -8.09 16.07 3.03
CA ALA A 243 -7.64 16.42 1.69
C ALA A 243 -8.60 15.82 0.65
N ASN A 244 -8.95 16.62 -0.36
CA ASN A 244 -9.81 16.29 -1.48
C ASN A 244 -9.11 16.64 -2.81
N LEU A 245 -9.60 16.07 -3.91
CA LEU A 245 -9.30 16.56 -5.26
C LEU A 245 -10.45 17.42 -5.78
N GLY A 246 -10.12 18.62 -6.27
CA GLY A 246 -11.04 19.52 -6.94
C GLY A 246 -10.60 19.86 -8.36
N THR A 247 -11.53 20.35 -9.17
CA THR A 247 -11.26 20.84 -10.54
C THR A 247 -10.47 22.16 -10.49
N SER A 248 -9.49 22.32 -11.38
CA SER A 248 -8.47 23.38 -11.22
C SER A 248 -8.26 24.29 -12.43
N ASP A 249 -8.77 23.94 -13.61
CA ASP A 249 -8.66 24.78 -14.82
C ASP A 249 -9.99 24.90 -15.58
N PRO A 250 -10.76 25.98 -15.37
CA PRO A 250 -10.59 26.97 -14.31
C PRO A 250 -10.88 26.37 -12.92
N GLN A 251 -10.32 26.95 -11.87
CA GLN A 251 -10.52 26.47 -10.51
C GLN A 251 -12.01 26.46 -10.14
N ASP A 252 -12.46 25.35 -9.55
CA ASP A 252 -13.86 25.08 -9.19
C ASP A 252 -14.83 24.97 -10.37
N ALA A 253 -14.34 24.82 -11.62
CA ALA A 253 -15.17 24.52 -12.77
C ALA A 253 -16.05 23.29 -12.54
N GLU A 254 -17.34 23.41 -12.83
CA GLU A 254 -18.28 22.31 -12.70
C GLU A 254 -18.24 21.42 -13.94
N HIS A 255 -18.13 20.11 -13.73
CA HIS A 255 -18.14 19.10 -14.79
C HIS A 255 -19.19 18.00 -14.51
N PRO A 256 -20.49 18.35 -14.50
CA PRO A 256 -21.56 17.36 -14.29
C PRO A 256 -21.54 16.23 -15.33
N GLU A 257 -20.97 16.46 -16.52
CA GLU A 257 -20.81 15.47 -17.58
C GLU A 257 -19.89 14.31 -17.19
N PHE A 258 -18.87 14.57 -16.36
CA PHE A 258 -17.92 13.56 -15.88
C PHE A 258 -18.29 13.00 -14.51
N ALA A 259 -19.00 13.76 -13.69
CA ALA A 259 -19.21 13.47 -12.27
C ALA A 259 -20.08 12.23 -12.02
N ALA A 260 -19.46 11.05 -11.95
CA ALA A 260 -20.16 9.78 -11.70
C ALA A 260 -20.34 9.48 -10.20
N ASN A 261 -19.23 9.33 -9.46
CA ASN A 261 -19.24 9.06 -8.01
C ASN A 261 -18.59 10.20 -7.21
N TRP A 262 -18.57 11.40 -7.78
CA TRP A 262 -17.87 12.53 -7.20
C TRP A 262 -18.58 13.04 -5.94
N LEU A 263 -17.83 13.61 -4.99
CA LEU A 263 -18.41 14.27 -3.81
C LEU A 263 -19.34 15.44 -4.20
N SER A 264 -18.98 16.17 -5.25
CA SER A 264 -19.80 17.17 -5.95
C SER A 264 -19.31 17.35 -7.39
N VAL A 265 -20.00 18.13 -8.21
CA VAL A 265 -19.64 18.38 -9.63
C VAL A 265 -18.27 19.05 -9.85
N ASN A 266 -17.61 19.52 -8.79
CA ASN A 266 -16.26 20.12 -8.80
C ASN A 266 -15.37 19.64 -7.64
N ARG A 267 -15.82 18.63 -6.88
CA ARG A 267 -15.05 17.94 -5.83
C ARG A 267 -15.15 16.44 -6.07
N LEU A 268 -14.06 15.84 -6.49
CA LEU A 268 -14.05 14.49 -7.02
C LEU A 268 -14.11 13.48 -5.87
N THR A 269 -13.10 13.48 -5.02
CA THR A 269 -12.95 12.44 -3.99
C THR A 269 -12.03 12.91 -2.87
N SER A 270 -12.05 12.16 -1.77
CA SER A 270 -11.11 12.29 -0.66
C SER A 270 -10.14 11.11 -0.64
N THR A 271 -9.12 11.17 0.23
CA THR A 271 -8.14 10.08 0.42
C THR A 271 -8.85 8.75 0.69
N THR A 272 -8.47 7.61 0.11
CA THR A 272 -9.11 6.30 0.37
C THR A 272 -8.82 5.77 1.78
N THR A 273 -7.73 6.21 2.40
CA THR A 273 -7.37 5.91 3.78
C THR A 273 -7.93 6.96 4.75
N ASP A 274 -8.18 6.53 5.98
CA ASP A 274 -8.74 7.40 7.04
C ASP A 274 -7.77 8.47 7.53
N TYR A 275 -6.47 8.15 7.47
CA TYR A 275 -5.40 9.05 7.88
C TYR A 275 -4.19 8.94 6.94
N VAL A 276 -3.58 10.08 6.61
CA VAL A 276 -2.31 10.16 5.85
C VAL A 276 -1.35 11.07 6.61
N ALA A 277 -0.33 10.48 7.23
CA ALA A 277 0.64 11.23 8.03
C ALA A 277 1.57 12.09 7.16
N PRO A 278 2.24 13.11 7.73
CA PRO A 278 3.37 13.77 7.10
C PRO A 278 4.40 12.77 6.56
N GLY A 279 4.69 12.88 5.27
CA GLY A 279 5.62 12.03 4.54
C GLY A 279 5.01 10.79 3.89
N GLU A 280 3.77 10.43 4.20
CA GLU A 280 3.04 9.30 3.60
C GLU A 280 2.32 9.69 2.31
N VAL A 281 1.92 8.69 1.53
CA VAL A 281 1.16 8.87 0.28
C VAL A 281 -0.32 8.62 0.54
N GLY A 282 -1.15 9.60 0.24
CA GLY A 282 -2.60 9.48 0.19
C GLY A 282 -3.07 9.17 -1.23
N TRP A 283 -4.03 8.25 -1.35
CA TRP A 283 -4.59 7.80 -2.62
C TRP A 283 -5.98 8.38 -2.82
N PHE A 284 -6.28 8.86 -4.01
CA PHE A 284 -7.55 9.51 -4.34
C PHE A 284 -8.16 8.78 -5.53
N GLU A 285 -9.28 8.06 -5.30
CA GLU A 285 -9.96 7.27 -6.32
C GLU A 285 -11.32 7.90 -6.68
N PHE A 286 -11.57 8.09 -7.97
CA PHE A 286 -12.81 8.64 -8.49
C PHE A 286 -13.13 8.05 -9.86
N THR A 287 -14.39 8.12 -10.27
CA THR A 287 -14.90 7.60 -11.54
C THR A 287 -15.40 8.75 -12.39
N VAL A 288 -15.01 8.75 -13.67
CA VAL A 288 -15.53 9.67 -14.69
C VAL A 288 -16.52 8.96 -15.59
N HIS A 289 -17.57 9.66 -15.98
CA HIS A 289 -18.49 9.25 -17.05
C HIS A 289 -18.06 9.90 -18.37
N ALA A 290 -17.87 9.10 -19.41
CA ALA A 290 -17.45 9.56 -20.71
C ALA A 290 -18.59 10.31 -21.43
N PRO A 291 -18.32 11.49 -22.01
CA PRO A 291 -19.30 12.18 -22.85
C PRO A 291 -19.80 11.31 -24.01
N GLY A 292 -21.01 11.60 -24.50
CA GLY A 292 -21.59 10.89 -25.65
C GLY A 292 -20.96 11.27 -26.99
N ALA A 293 -20.23 12.38 -27.05
CA ALA A 293 -19.48 12.79 -28.23
C ALA A 293 -18.04 12.24 -28.16
N SER A 294 -17.53 11.76 -29.28
CA SER A 294 -16.13 11.36 -29.40
C SER A 294 -15.22 12.57 -29.39
N GLY A 295 -14.05 12.45 -28.77
CA GLY A 295 -13.07 13.52 -28.65
C GLY A 295 -12.18 13.35 -27.43
N ASP A 296 -11.24 14.29 -27.29
CA ASP A 296 -10.34 14.37 -26.15
C ASP A 296 -10.86 15.43 -25.17
N TYR A 297 -11.06 15.01 -23.92
CA TYR A 297 -11.57 15.88 -22.87
C TYR A 297 -10.55 16.03 -21.76
N GLN A 298 -10.12 17.25 -21.47
CA GLN A 298 -9.20 17.51 -20.38
C GLN A 298 -9.93 17.72 -19.06
N LEU A 299 -9.39 17.11 -18.01
CA LEU A 299 -9.82 17.27 -16.63
C LEU A 299 -8.61 17.62 -15.78
N ALA A 300 -8.45 18.91 -15.45
CA ALA A 300 -7.37 19.40 -14.60
C ALA A 300 -7.78 19.38 -13.13
N LEU A 301 -6.89 18.90 -12.27
CA LEU A 301 -7.14 18.59 -10.87
C LEU A 301 -6.11 19.25 -9.95
N ARG A 302 -6.55 19.62 -8.75
CA ARG A 302 -5.65 20.13 -7.72
C ARG A 302 -6.12 19.68 -6.33
N PRO A 303 -5.20 19.34 -5.43
CA PRO A 303 -5.56 19.01 -4.06
C PRO A 303 -6.05 20.23 -3.27
N VAL A 304 -7.02 20.02 -2.40
CA VAL A 304 -7.65 21.06 -1.56
C VAL A 304 -8.00 20.48 -0.19
N VAL A 305 -7.81 21.28 0.86
CA VAL A 305 -8.39 21.01 2.18
C VAL A 305 -9.53 22.01 2.36
N ASP A 306 -10.76 21.55 2.22
CA ASP A 306 -11.93 22.44 2.23
C ASP A 306 -12.05 23.18 3.57
N GLY A 307 -12.30 24.49 3.48
CA GLY A 307 -12.30 25.41 4.62
C GLY A 307 -10.91 25.88 5.07
N VAL A 308 -9.83 25.34 4.49
CA VAL A 308 -8.45 25.79 4.74
C VAL A 308 -7.86 26.44 3.49
N GLY A 309 -7.85 25.73 2.37
CA GLY A 309 -7.32 26.26 1.11
C GLY A 309 -6.87 25.19 0.12
N TRP A 310 -6.58 25.64 -1.10
CA TRP A 310 -5.96 24.82 -2.13
C TRP A 310 -4.50 24.56 -1.79
N LEU A 311 -4.07 23.31 -1.95
CA LEU A 311 -2.68 22.92 -1.79
C LEU A 311 -1.91 23.26 -3.06
N GLU A 312 -0.66 22.84 -3.17
CA GLU A 312 0.16 23.15 -4.34
C GLU A 312 -0.45 22.64 -5.65
N ASP A 313 -0.23 23.44 -6.69
CA ASP A 313 -0.60 23.05 -8.05
C ASP A 313 0.53 22.18 -8.62
N GLU A 314 0.26 20.88 -8.69
CA GLU A 314 1.20 19.90 -9.21
C GLU A 314 0.99 19.62 -10.71
N GLY A 315 0.12 20.40 -11.38
CA GLY A 315 -0.17 20.23 -12.81
C GLY A 315 -0.84 18.89 -13.13
N ILE A 316 -1.72 18.41 -12.23
CA ILE A 316 -2.40 17.12 -12.36
C ILE A 316 -3.51 17.28 -13.39
N PHE A 317 -3.49 16.51 -14.46
CA PHE A 317 -4.59 16.46 -15.42
C PHE A 317 -4.77 15.06 -15.99
N PHE A 318 -5.95 14.81 -16.53
CA PHE A 318 -6.27 13.66 -17.35
C PHE A 318 -6.79 14.09 -18.71
N THR A 319 -6.42 13.35 -19.74
CA THR A 319 -7.06 13.41 -21.06
C THR A 319 -7.97 12.19 -21.22
N ILE A 320 -9.28 12.39 -21.21
CA ILE A 320 -10.25 11.33 -21.43
C ILE A 320 -10.48 11.21 -22.93
N HIS A 321 -9.99 10.11 -23.50
CA HIS A 321 -10.12 9.81 -24.93
C HIS A 321 -11.41 9.03 -25.18
N VAL A 322 -12.42 9.69 -25.77
CA VAL A 322 -13.68 9.05 -26.15
C VAL A 322 -13.60 8.59 -27.60
N SER A 323 -13.61 7.27 -27.80
CA SER A 323 -13.52 6.66 -29.13
C SER A 323 -14.71 7.05 -30.01
N PRO A 324 -14.52 7.18 -31.35
CA PRO A 324 -15.64 7.31 -32.28
C PRO A 324 -16.58 6.11 -32.12
N ALA A 325 -17.89 6.36 -32.05
CA ALA A 325 -18.86 5.29 -32.11
C ALA A 325 -18.61 4.48 -33.39
N LEU A 326 -18.37 3.17 -33.26
CA LEU A 326 -18.31 2.30 -34.41
C LEU A 326 -19.65 2.46 -35.14
N LEU A 327 -19.65 3.09 -36.32
CA LEU A 327 -20.76 2.98 -37.24
C LEU A 327 -21.01 1.48 -37.37
N SER A 328 -22.18 1.01 -36.96
CA SER A 328 -22.60 -0.34 -37.28
C SER A 328 -22.35 -0.49 -38.77
N ARG A 329 -21.48 -1.45 -39.15
CA ARG A 329 -21.29 -1.76 -40.57
C ARG A 329 -22.68 -2.03 -41.10
N GLY A 330 -23.21 -1.08 -41.87
CA GLY A 330 -24.44 -1.24 -42.59
C GLY A 330 -24.33 -2.53 -43.37
N ASP A 331 -25.42 -3.29 -43.38
CA ASP A 331 -25.63 -4.43 -44.26
C ASP A 331 -25.11 -4.09 -45.65
N VAL A 332 -23.93 -4.60 -46.00
CA VAL A 332 -23.50 -4.64 -47.39
C VAL A 332 -24.26 -5.81 -47.99
N SER A 333 -25.53 -5.58 -48.34
CA SER A 333 -26.27 -6.54 -49.15
C SER A 333 -25.68 -6.47 -50.56
N PHE A 334 -25.06 -7.57 -50.97
CA PHE A 334 -24.80 -7.81 -52.39
C PHE A 334 -26.12 -8.31 -52.99
N ALA A 335 -26.77 -7.48 -53.80
CA ALA A 335 -27.86 -7.95 -54.66
C ALA A 335 -27.26 -8.75 -55.84
N PRO A 336 -27.92 -9.84 -56.28
CA PRO A 336 -27.42 -10.77 -57.29
C PRO A 336 -27.37 -10.21 -58.71
#